data_AF-A0A933LYB6-F1
#
_entry.id   AF-A0A933LYB6-F1
#
_cell.length_a   1.000
_cell.length_b   1.000
_cell.length_c   1.000
_cell.angle_alpha   90.00
_cell.angle_beta   90.00
_cell.angle_gamma   90.00
#
_symmetry.space_group_name_H-M   'P 1'
#
loop_
_entity.id
_entity.type
_entity.pdbx_description
1 polymer ?
#
loop_
_entity_poly.entity_id
_entity_poly.type
_entity_poly.pdbx_seq_one_letter_code
_entity_poly.pdbx_strand_id
1 'polypeptide(L)' 'MAVARVTEITASSKQGFQEAVAEGLKRASKTLRGITGLEVVSQKAKVEKGKVQEYRVTMKLTFVLED' A
#
# COMPACT_ATOMS: atom_id res chain seq x y z
N MET A 1 4.88 -26.89 0.29
CA MET A 1 5.59 -25.88 -0.53
C MET A 1 4.86 -24.57 -0.28
N ALA A 2 5.53 -23.53 0.24
CA ALA A 2 4.83 -22.28 0.57
C ALA A 2 4.66 -21.45 -0.72
N VAL A 3 3.42 -21.20 -1.15
CA VAL A 3 3.13 -20.35 -2.29
C VAL A 3 2.84 -18.95 -1.78
N ALA A 4 3.65 -17.97 -2.18
CA ALA A 4 3.40 -16.57 -1.88
C ALA A 4 2.73 -15.89 -3.06
N ARG A 5 1.74 -15.03 -2.79
CA ARG A 5 1.12 -14.17 -3.79
C ARG A 5 1.50 -12.73 -3.51
N VAL A 6 1.87 -12.04 -4.58
CA VAL A 6 2.17 -10.61 -4.55
C VAL A 6 1.01 -9.86 -5.21
N THR A 7 0.47 -8.87 -4.50
CA THR A 7 -0.58 -7.99 -5.03
C THR A 7 -0.10 -6.55 -4.95
N GLU A 8 -0.26 -5.81 -6.04
CA GLU A 8 0.02 -4.38 -6.08
C GLU A 8 -1.23 -3.58 -5.72
N ILE A 9 -1.10 -2.65 -4.79
CA ILE A 9 -2.15 -1.71 -4.41
C ILE A 9 -1.61 -0.28 -4.44
N THR A 10 -2.49 0.67 -4.72
CA THR A 10 -2.19 2.09 -4.55
C THR A 10 -3.12 2.67 -3.51
N ALA A 11 -2.54 3.27 -2.48
CA ALA A 11 -3.26 3.97 -1.43
C ALA A 11 -2.97 5.46 -1.50
N SER A 12 -3.91 6.28 -1.03
CA SER A 12 -3.76 7.72 -0.98
C SER A 12 -4.13 8.27 0.38
N SER A 13 -3.41 9.30 0.83
CA SER A 13 -3.72 10.05 2.05
C SER A 13 -3.45 11.55 1.84
N LYS A 14 -4.18 12.39 2.56
CA LYS A 14 -3.97 13.85 2.59
C LYS A 14 -2.94 14.29 3.63
N GLN A 15 -2.65 13.48 4.65
CA GLN A 15 -1.71 13.87 5.71
C GLN A 15 -0.27 13.51 5.39
N GLY A 16 -0.03 12.42 4.65
CA GLY A 16 1.32 12.06 4.24
C GLY A 16 1.48 10.66 3.65
N PHE A 17 2.70 10.35 3.20
CA PHE A 17 3.05 9.05 2.63
C PHE A 17 2.97 7.91 3.66
N GLN A 18 3.36 8.15 4.91
CA GLN A 18 3.32 7.14 5.96
C GLN A 18 1.89 6.72 6.28
N GLU A 19 0.97 7.68 6.36
CA GLU A 19 -0.45 7.39 6.57
C GLU A 19 -1.04 6.64 5.38
N ALA A 20 -0.70 7.03 4.14
CA ALA A 20 -1.12 6.30 2.94
C ALA A 20 -0.69 4.81 2.98
N VAL A 21 0.54 4.53 3.43
CA VAL A 21 1.03 3.14 3.58
C VAL A 21 0.28 2.40 4.67
N ALA A 22 0.12 3.01 5.85
CA ALA A 22 -0.58 2.40 6.97
C ALA A 22 -2.04 2.09 6.62
N GLU A 23 -2.73 3.00 5.94
CA GLU A 23 -4.12 2.84 5.53
C GLU A 23 -4.26 1.82 4.38
N GLY A 24 -3.32 1.83 3.43
CA GLY A 24 -3.22 0.81 2.38
C GLY A 24 -3.06 -0.59 2.95
N LEU A 25 -2.14 -0.77 3.89
CA LEU A 25 -1.94 -2.03 4.61
C LEU A 25 -3.19 -2.40 5.40
N LYS A 26 -3.76 -1.48 6.19
CA LYS A 26 -4.98 -1.73 6.97
C LYS A 26 -6.15 -2.18 6.09
N ARG A 27 -6.32 -1.58 4.90
CA ARG A 27 -7.36 -1.98 3.94
C ARG A 27 -7.06 -3.34 3.33
N ALA A 28 -5.81 -3.64 3.02
CA ALA A 28 -5.39 -4.93 2.48
C ALA A 28 -5.55 -6.06 3.50
N SER A 29 -5.20 -5.84 4.77
CA SER A 29 -5.35 -6.80 5.87
C SER A 29 -6.80 -7.19 6.16
N LYS A 30 -7.79 -6.41 5.69
CA LYS A 30 -9.20 -6.80 5.79
C LYS A 30 -9.57 -7.94 4.86
N THR A 31 -8.86 -8.09 3.75
CA THR A 31 -9.16 -9.07 2.69
C THR A 31 -8.08 -10.15 2.56
N LEU A 32 -6.83 -9.80 2.85
CA LEU A 32 -5.67 -10.68 2.71
C LEU A 32 -5.18 -11.06 4.11
N ARG A 33 -5.10 -12.36 4.39
CA ARG A 33 -4.50 -12.91 5.62
C ARG A 33 -3.06 -13.30 5.35
N GLY A 34 -2.23 -13.38 6.39
CA GLY A 34 -0.85 -13.84 6.26
C GLY A 34 0.07 -12.88 5.49
N ILE A 35 -0.15 -11.56 5.59
CA ILE A 35 0.77 -10.57 5.01
C ILE A 35 2.10 -10.64 5.74
N THR A 36 3.17 -10.98 5.03
CA THR A 36 4.52 -11.15 5.58
C THR A 36 5.44 -10.00 5.22
N GLY A 37 5.12 -9.26 4.16
CA GLY A 37 5.96 -8.15 3.70
C GLY A 37 5.21 -7.16 2.82
N LEU A 38 5.75 -5.95 2.78
CA LEU A 38 5.29 -4.86 1.94
C LEU A 38 6.50 -4.15 1.34
N GLU A 39 6.44 -3.85 0.05
CA GLU A 39 7.45 -3.11 -0.68
C GLU A 39 6.81 -1.87 -1.31
N VAL A 40 7.43 -0.70 -1.13
CA VAL A 40 6.96 0.54 -1.77
C VAL A 40 7.60 0.65 -3.15
N VAL A 41 6.77 0.60 -4.19
CA VAL A 41 7.21 0.65 -5.60
C VAL A 41 7.33 2.09 -6.08
N SER A 42 6.37 2.94 -5.72
CA SER A 42 6.43 4.35 -6.09
C SER A 42 5.68 5.25 -5.11
N GLN A 43 6.20 6.46 -4.95
CA GLN A 43 5.58 7.51 -4.16
C GLN A 43 5.31 8.70 -5.09
N LYS A 44 4.05 9.13 -5.14
CA LYS A 44 3.57 10.22 -5.98
C LYS A 44 2.80 11.21 -5.14
N ALA A 45 2.81 12.47 -5.53
CA ALA A 45 2.04 13.50 -4.86
C ALA A 45 1.21 14.26 -5.91
N LYS A 46 -0.08 14.47 -5.63
CA LYS A 46 -0.93 15.36 -6.39
C LYS A 46 -0.67 16.78 -5.88
N VAL A 47 -0.12 17.62 -6.74
CA VAL A 47 0.11 19.04 -6.45
C VAL A 47 -0.99 19.86 -7.10
N GLU A 48 -1.61 20.75 -6.33
CA GLU A 48 -2.62 21.69 -6.83
C GLU A 48 -2.34 23.07 -6.25
N LYS A 49 -2.32 24.09 -7.12
CA LYS A 49 -2.03 25.49 -6.73
C LYS A 49 -0.73 25.64 -5.91
N GLY A 50 0.30 24.86 -6.26
CA GLY A 50 1.61 24.89 -5.59
C GLY A 50 1.64 24.21 -4.21
N LYS A 51 0.58 23.51 -3.79
CA LYS A 51 0.55 22.75 -2.54
C LYS A 51 0.27 21.28 -2.82
N VAL A 52 0.86 20.38 -2.02
CA VAL A 52 0.52 18.96 -2.09
C VAL A 52 -0.88 18.77 -1.52
N GLN A 53 -1.79 18.29 -2.35
CA GLN A 53 -3.19 18.01 -1.99
C GLN A 53 -3.39 16.56 -1.52
N GLU A 54 -2.66 15.63 -2.15
CA GLU A 54 -2.82 14.20 -1.87
C GLU A 54 -1.53 13.46 -2.13
N TYR A 55 -1.14 12.60 -1.20
CA TYR A 55 -0.01 11.69 -1.31
C TYR A 55 -0.52 10.32 -1.74
N ARG A 56 0.07 9.76 -2.78
CA ARG A 56 -0.25 8.44 -3.33
C ARG A 56 0.96 7.54 -3.23
N VAL A 57 0.77 6.35 -2.67
CA VAL A 57 1.83 5.35 -2.56
C VAL A 57 1.36 4.08 -3.21
N THR A 58 2.11 3.64 -4.22
CA THR A 58 1.95 2.31 -4.82
C THR A 58 2.88 1.35 -4.10
N MET A 59 2.31 0.28 -3.57
CA MET A 59 3.00 -0.71 -2.75
C MET A 59 2.59 -2.12 -3.17
N LYS A 60 3.54 -3.06 -3.12
CA LYS A 60 3.32 -4.48 -3.34
C LYS A 60 3.25 -5.18 -1.99
N LEU A 61 2.18 -5.91 -1.74
CA LEU A 61 2.04 -6.74 -0.55
C LEU A 61 2.29 -8.19 -0.92
N THR A 62 3.13 -8.83 -0.11
CA THR A 62 3.40 -10.25 -0.20
C THR A 62 2.66 -10.93 0.95
N PHE A 63 1.85 -11.92 0.62
CA PHE A 63 1.16 -12.75 1.59
C PHE A 63 1.30 -14.22 1.19
N VAL A 64 1.41 -15.08 2.19
CA VAL A 64 1.48 -16.53 1.98
C VAL A 64 0.07 -17.06 1.83
N LEU A 65 -0.16 -17.87 0.80
CA LEU A 65 -1.42 -18.59 0.62
C LEU A 65 -1.44 -19.78 1.58
N GLU A 66 -2.43 -19.79 2.47
CA GLU A 66 -2.80 -20.96 3.26
C GLU A 66 -3.80 -21.79 2.44
N ASP A 67 -3.64 -23.12 2.45
CA ASP A 67 -4.41 -24.08 1.65
C ASP A 67 -5.90 -24.15 2.08
#